data_AF-A0A2D7M4E6-F1
#
_entry.id   AF-A0A2D7M4E6-F1
#
_cell.length_a   1.000
_cell.length_b   1.000
_cell.length_c   1.000
_cell.angle_alpha   90.00
_cell.angle_beta   90.00
_cell.angle_gamma   90.00
#
_symmetry.space_group_name_H-M   'P 1'
#
loop_
_entity.id
_entity.type
_entity.pdbx_description
1 polymer ?
#
loop_
_entity_poly.entity_id
_entity_poly.type
_entity_poly.pdbx_seq_one_letter_code
_entity_poly.pdbx_strand_id
1 'polypeptide(L)'
;MKRVDPLNSAEFRTLEGAGMKKELLPMIRDGAARLPFTLPAIAPIPSIALALLILVMAKPAMAQTPVTVCGTFEMDPLGMCLVFYPDDPAIGDIAADLGTLPMPPAGSYGLLSGTAWDCVGICFPTLCISGGTFDPIGCNPASGPEFIRGDCNNDMSFNVADVIYHLTSLFASGPPPPCRDACDMDLSGNDDIGDSIQMLNVLFQAAPGPPAPFPDCGPAAPGGPVPDCQNPICP
;
A
#
# COMPACT_ATOMS: atom_id res chain seq x y z
N MET A 1 -50.58 18.10 17.30
CA MET A 1 -50.29 19.23 18.22
C MET A 1 -48.85 19.09 18.67
N LYS A 2 -47.87 19.97 18.45
CA LYS A 2 -47.68 21.38 18.01
C LYS A 2 -46.26 21.41 17.38
N ARG A 3 -46.02 21.76 16.12
CA ARG A 3 -45.66 23.07 15.52
C ARG A 3 -44.80 24.03 16.38
N VAL A 4 -43.60 24.38 15.87
CA VAL A 4 -43.00 25.72 15.60
C VAL A 4 -41.47 25.75 15.85
N ASP A 5 -40.69 25.60 14.77
CA ASP A 5 -39.65 26.50 14.18
C ASP A 5 -38.64 27.33 15.01
N PRO A 6 -37.48 27.71 14.38
CA PRO A 6 -36.19 27.97 15.02
C PRO A 6 -35.98 29.46 15.37
N LEU A 7 -35.15 29.71 16.38
CA LEU A 7 -34.73 31.06 16.74
C LEU A 7 -33.58 31.53 15.83
N ASN A 8 -33.94 32.43 14.93
CA ASN A 8 -33.07 33.45 14.37
C ASN A 8 -33.21 34.72 15.22
N SER A 9 -32.11 35.36 15.58
CA SER A 9 -32.14 36.75 16.07
C SER A 9 -30.79 37.41 15.82
N ALA A 10 -30.76 38.15 14.71
CA ALA A 10 -29.87 39.28 14.54
C ALA A 10 -30.26 40.43 15.50
N GLU A 11 -29.30 41.35 15.67
CA GLU A 11 -29.37 42.67 16.31
C GLU A 11 -29.07 42.76 17.82
N PHE A 12 -27.82 43.11 18.13
CA PHE A 12 -27.57 44.30 18.96
C PHE A 12 -26.34 45.05 18.47
N ARG A 13 -26.59 46.24 17.91
CA ARG A 13 -25.59 47.24 17.54
C ARG A 13 -24.98 47.89 18.78
N THR A 14 -23.91 48.66 18.51
CA THR A 14 -23.46 49.89 19.18
C THR A 14 -22.36 49.74 20.23
N LEU A 15 -21.11 49.90 19.80
CA LEU A 15 -20.16 50.82 20.42
C LEU A 15 -19.39 51.55 19.31
N GLU A 16 -19.84 52.75 18.99
CA GLU A 16 -19.07 53.76 18.27
C GLU A 16 -17.99 54.35 19.18
N GLY A 17 -16.83 54.66 18.58
CA GLY A 17 -16.07 55.86 18.93
C GLY A 17 -14.83 55.67 19.80
N ALA A 18 -13.66 55.53 19.17
CA ALA A 18 -12.66 56.61 19.14
C ALA A 18 -11.35 56.11 18.50
N GLY A 19 -10.86 56.85 17.48
CA GLY A 19 -9.42 56.89 17.20
C GLY A 19 -8.96 56.36 15.84
N MET A 20 -8.83 57.28 14.89
CA MET A 20 -7.79 57.29 13.84
C MET A 20 -7.95 56.34 12.65
N LYS A 21 -8.89 56.68 11.76
CA LYS A 21 -8.67 56.59 10.31
C LYS A 21 -8.79 58.00 9.72
N LYS A 22 -7.66 58.66 9.50
CA LYS A 22 -7.45 59.66 8.45
C LYS A 22 -5.98 60.04 8.46
N GLU A 23 -5.45 60.21 7.24
CA GLU A 23 -4.04 60.31 6.90
C GLU A 23 -3.37 58.92 6.86
N LEU A 24 -2.76 58.44 5.78
CA LEU A 24 -1.99 59.18 4.78
C LEU A 24 -1.75 58.26 3.57
N LEU A 25 -2.29 58.60 2.41
CA LEU A 25 -1.63 58.41 1.11
C LEU A 25 -1.55 59.82 0.52
N PRO A 26 -0.48 60.30 -0.16
CA PRO A 26 0.76 59.63 -0.59
C PRO A 26 2.04 60.46 -0.26
N MET A 27 3.22 59.82 -0.22
CA MET A 27 4.50 60.54 -0.43
C MET A 27 5.45 59.66 -1.25
N ILE A 28 5.17 59.57 -2.56
CA ILE A 28 6.19 59.32 -3.57
C ILE A 28 6.55 60.71 -4.13
N ARG A 29 7.49 61.40 -3.49
CA ARG A 29 8.26 62.47 -4.14
C ARG A 29 9.43 62.97 -3.27
N ASP A 30 10.57 63.02 -3.93
CA ASP A 30 11.73 63.88 -3.68
C ASP A 30 12.57 63.67 -2.40
N GLY A 31 13.84 63.35 -2.65
CA GLY A 31 14.92 64.18 -2.09
C GLY A 31 15.57 63.70 -0.81
N ALA A 32 16.63 62.91 -0.99
CA ALA A 32 17.93 63.10 -0.32
C ALA A 32 17.91 63.58 1.16
N ALA A 33 17.67 62.66 2.09
CA ALA A 33 18.14 62.80 3.46
C ALA A 33 19.25 61.77 3.71
N ARG A 34 20.51 62.24 3.64
CA ARG A 34 21.70 61.49 4.04
C ARG A 34 21.65 61.25 5.54
N LEU A 35 21.39 60.02 5.97
CA LEU A 35 21.65 59.57 7.34
C LEU A 35 23.14 59.18 7.45
N PRO A 36 23.90 59.67 8.44
CA PRO A 36 25.28 59.26 8.66
C PRO A 36 25.28 57.94 9.44
N PHE A 37 24.85 56.86 8.81
CA PHE A 37 25.17 55.52 9.28
C PHE A 37 26.37 55.04 8.46
N THR A 38 27.56 55.26 9.01
CA THR A 38 28.74 54.51 8.58
C THR A 38 28.47 53.04 8.90
N LEU A 39 28.12 52.24 7.90
CA LEU A 39 28.12 50.79 8.04
C LEU A 39 29.54 50.36 8.47
N PRO A 40 29.68 49.53 9.52
CA PRO A 40 30.98 48.91 9.76
C PRO A 40 31.31 48.07 8.54
N ALA A 41 32.53 48.23 8.03
CA ALA A 41 33.03 47.43 6.92
C ALA A 41 32.89 45.95 7.29
N ILE A 42 31.99 45.25 6.60
CA ILE A 42 31.86 43.80 6.69
C ILE A 42 33.17 43.25 6.12
N ALA A 43 34.05 42.80 7.00
CA ALA A 43 35.25 42.08 6.60
C ALA A 43 34.84 40.91 5.69
N PRO A 44 35.54 40.65 4.58
CA PRO A 44 35.23 39.50 3.74
C PRO A 44 35.35 38.26 4.61
N ILE A 45 34.22 37.56 4.82
CA ILE A 45 34.24 36.22 5.41
C ILE A 45 35.20 35.43 4.53
N PRO A 46 36.33 34.90 5.06
CA PRO A 46 37.28 34.18 4.24
C PRO A 46 36.53 33.04 3.57
N SER A 47 36.69 32.86 2.26
CA SER A 47 35.95 31.85 1.47
C SER A 47 35.99 30.44 2.08
N ILE A 48 36.99 30.18 2.92
CA ILE A 48 37.15 28.96 3.72
C ILE A 48 36.04 28.80 4.76
N ALA A 49 35.58 29.86 5.45
CA ALA A 49 34.53 29.78 6.46
C ALA A 49 33.14 29.59 5.83
N LEU A 50 32.88 30.18 4.66
CA LEU A 50 31.67 29.91 3.89
C LEU A 50 31.71 28.49 3.29
N ALA A 51 32.88 28.05 2.80
CA ALA A 51 33.07 26.67 2.33
C ALA A 51 32.95 25.64 3.47
N LEU A 52 33.46 25.92 4.67
CA LEU A 52 33.28 25.07 5.85
C LEU A 52 31.83 25.02 6.29
N LEU A 53 31.12 26.16 6.26
CA LEU A 53 29.68 26.19 6.57
C LEU A 53 28.88 25.40 5.54
N ILE A 54 29.21 25.49 4.25
CA ILE A 54 28.63 24.67 3.18
C ILE A 54 28.99 23.19 3.39
N LEU A 55 30.20 22.84 3.82
CA LEU A 55 30.62 21.46 4.08
C LEU A 55 29.99 20.87 5.36
N VAL A 56 29.70 21.69 6.37
CA VAL A 56 29.04 21.29 7.63
C VAL A 56 27.52 21.18 7.44
N MET A 57 26.92 21.98 6.56
CA MET A 57 25.50 21.87 6.17
C MET A 57 25.26 20.82 5.07
N ALA A 58 26.30 20.47 4.30
CA ALA A 58 26.31 19.29 3.46
C ALA A 58 26.48 18.06 4.36
N LYS A 59 25.41 17.68 5.06
CA LYS A 59 25.23 16.29 5.47
C LYS A 59 25.55 15.45 4.23
N PRO A 60 26.40 14.42 4.33
CA PRO A 60 26.54 13.50 3.21
C PRO A 60 25.12 13.03 2.89
N ALA A 61 24.79 12.94 1.61
CA ALA A 61 23.61 12.24 1.13
C ALA A 61 23.76 10.73 1.46
N MET A 62 23.85 10.41 2.74
CA MET A 62 23.77 9.05 3.25
C MET A 62 22.30 8.66 3.12
N ALA A 63 22.09 7.50 2.50
CA ALA A 63 20.89 6.66 2.59
C ALA A 63 19.67 6.98 1.71
N GLN A 64 19.81 7.71 0.59
CA GLN A 64 18.78 7.63 -0.46
C GLN A 64 18.99 6.38 -1.30
N THR A 65 18.53 5.23 -0.82
CA THR A 65 18.56 4.01 -1.61
C THR A 65 17.28 3.93 -2.44
N PRO A 66 17.36 3.97 -3.79
CA PRO A 66 16.21 3.63 -4.59
C PRO A 66 15.85 2.17 -4.28
N VAL A 67 14.59 1.94 -3.96
CA VAL A 67 14.05 0.61 -3.69
C VAL A 67 12.89 0.36 -4.63
N THR A 68 12.78 -0.88 -5.09
CA THR A 68 11.70 -1.40 -5.92
C THR A 68 11.44 -2.81 -5.43
N VAL A 69 10.27 -3.03 -4.83
CA VAL A 69 9.95 -4.25 -4.09
C VAL A 69 8.49 -4.65 -4.32
N CYS A 70 8.26 -5.96 -4.43
CA CYS A 70 6.93 -6.54 -4.54
C CYS A 70 6.38 -6.92 -3.17
N GLY A 71 5.06 -6.89 -3.03
CA GLY A 71 4.39 -7.14 -1.76
C GLY A 71 2.94 -6.67 -1.74
N THR A 72 2.34 -6.76 -0.56
CA THR A 72 0.93 -6.40 -0.33
C THR A 72 0.78 -5.26 0.66
N PHE A 73 -0.19 -4.38 0.44
CA PHE A 73 -0.64 -3.46 1.47
C PHE A 73 -1.63 -4.16 2.40
N GLU A 74 -1.32 -4.25 3.69
CA GLU A 74 -2.22 -4.83 4.69
C GLU A 74 -2.22 -3.99 5.96
N MET A 75 -3.31 -4.11 6.73
CA MET A 75 -3.37 -3.46 8.04
C MET A 75 -2.41 -4.18 8.99
N ASP A 76 -1.69 -3.43 9.81
CA ASP A 76 -0.87 -4.02 10.86
C ASP A 76 -1.72 -4.89 11.81
N PRO A 77 -1.12 -5.83 12.57
CA PRO A 77 -1.87 -6.71 13.47
C PRO A 77 -2.73 -5.98 14.52
N LEU A 78 -2.47 -4.68 14.76
CA LEU A 78 -3.24 -3.83 15.67
C LEU A 78 -4.38 -3.06 14.96
N GLY A 79 -4.46 -3.13 13.63
CA GLY A 79 -5.49 -2.46 12.82
C GLY A 79 -5.38 -0.93 12.80
N MET A 80 -4.22 -0.39 13.12
CA MET A 80 -3.95 1.03 13.30
C MET A 80 -3.37 1.69 12.05
N CYS A 81 -2.60 0.95 11.26
CA CYS A 81 -1.87 1.47 10.12
C CYS A 81 -1.95 0.54 8.92
N LEU A 82 -2.01 1.12 7.72
CA LEU A 82 -1.77 0.38 6.50
C LEU A 82 -0.27 0.33 6.23
N VAL A 83 0.29 -0.87 6.21
CA VAL A 83 1.72 -1.17 6.05
C VAL A 83 1.90 -2.02 4.80
N PHE A 84 3.03 -1.85 4.13
CA PHE A 84 3.40 -2.69 3.00
C PHE A 84 4.30 -3.82 3.48
N TYR A 85 3.85 -5.05 3.24
CA TYR A 85 4.55 -6.29 3.54
C TYR A 85 5.25 -6.79 2.27
N PRO A 86 6.59 -6.65 2.17
CA PRO A 86 7.32 -7.12 1.00
C PRO A 86 7.36 -8.65 0.93
N ASP A 87 7.43 -9.18 -0.29
CA ASP A 87 7.53 -10.62 -0.55
C ASP A 87 8.83 -11.22 0.02
N ASP A 88 9.90 -10.43 0.08
CA ASP A 88 11.14 -10.80 0.77
C ASP A 88 11.10 -10.32 2.23
N PRO A 89 10.92 -11.23 3.21
CA PRO A 89 10.84 -10.87 4.62
C PRO A 89 12.14 -10.29 5.18
N ALA A 90 13.27 -10.41 4.47
CA ALA A 90 14.54 -9.81 4.89
C ALA A 90 14.54 -8.28 4.80
N ILE A 91 13.65 -7.69 3.99
CA ILE A 91 13.50 -6.24 3.83
C ILE A 91 12.75 -5.65 5.04
N GLY A 92 11.86 -6.44 5.65
CA GLY A 92 11.01 -6.03 6.75
C GLY A 92 9.88 -5.08 6.33
N ASP A 93 8.97 -4.82 7.26
CA ASP A 93 7.73 -4.10 6.98
C ASP A 93 7.98 -2.62 6.62
N ILE A 94 7.25 -2.11 5.63
CA ILE A 94 7.50 -0.81 5.01
C ILE A 94 6.32 0.14 5.21
N ALA A 95 6.58 1.34 5.72
CA ALA A 95 5.62 2.45 5.68
C ALA A 95 5.86 3.30 4.42
N ALA A 96 4.86 3.40 3.55
CA ALA A 96 4.97 4.11 2.28
C ALA A 96 4.27 5.47 2.31
N ASP A 97 5.01 6.54 1.99
CA ASP A 97 4.45 7.83 1.62
C ASP A 97 4.38 7.93 0.09
N LEU A 98 3.18 7.73 -0.46
CA LEU A 98 2.90 7.86 -1.90
C LEU A 98 2.65 9.32 -2.34
N GLY A 99 2.90 10.28 -1.45
CA GLY A 99 2.72 11.70 -1.69
C GLY A 99 1.26 12.05 -1.94
N THR A 100 0.95 12.52 -3.16
CA THR A 100 -0.41 12.91 -3.56
C THR A 100 -1.23 11.77 -4.16
N LEU A 101 -0.63 10.58 -4.34
CA LEU A 101 -1.34 9.43 -4.86
C LEU A 101 -2.29 8.86 -3.78
N PRO A 102 -3.47 8.38 -4.17
CA PRO A 102 -4.35 7.71 -3.22
C PRO A 102 -3.65 6.46 -2.68
N MET A 103 -3.79 6.24 -1.37
CA MET A 103 -3.31 5.01 -0.75
C MET A 103 -4.14 3.82 -1.28
N PRO A 104 -3.51 2.72 -1.71
CA PRO A 104 -4.22 1.52 -2.13
C PRO A 104 -5.08 0.93 -1.00
N PRO A 105 -6.20 0.25 -1.31
CA PRO A 105 -6.93 -0.55 -0.33
C PRO A 105 -6.06 -1.63 0.31
N ALA A 106 -6.39 -2.06 1.53
CA ALA A 106 -5.81 -3.27 2.10
C ALA A 106 -6.09 -4.50 1.20
N GLY A 107 -5.13 -5.40 1.08
CA GLY A 107 -5.11 -6.52 0.15
C GLY A 107 -4.55 -6.17 -1.25
N SER A 108 -4.15 -4.93 -1.50
CA SER A 108 -3.59 -4.55 -2.81
C SER A 108 -2.16 -5.07 -2.97
N TYR A 109 -1.96 -6.03 -3.87
CA TYR A 109 -0.65 -6.51 -4.29
C TYR A 109 -0.09 -5.68 -5.45
N GLY A 110 1.21 -5.42 -5.44
CA GLY A 110 1.87 -4.71 -6.54
C GLY A 110 3.28 -4.25 -6.23
N LEU A 111 3.87 -3.52 -7.17
CA LEU A 111 5.25 -3.05 -7.08
C LEU A 111 5.28 -1.70 -6.39
N LEU A 112 5.92 -1.66 -5.22
CA LEU A 112 6.22 -0.43 -4.51
C LEU A 112 7.62 0.03 -4.89
N SER A 113 7.74 1.25 -5.41
CA SER A 113 9.02 1.86 -5.75
C SER A 113 9.16 3.22 -5.12
N GLY A 114 10.37 3.62 -4.74
CA GLY A 114 10.64 4.95 -4.22
C GLY A 114 12.02 5.07 -3.59
N THR A 115 12.18 6.05 -2.70
CA THR A 115 13.43 6.24 -1.97
C THR A 115 13.25 5.77 -0.54
N ALA A 116 14.01 4.73 -0.17
CA ALA A 116 13.99 4.11 1.14
C ALA A 116 14.85 4.87 2.15
N TRP A 117 14.41 4.87 3.40
CA TRP A 117 15.12 5.42 4.56
C TRP A 117 14.79 4.60 5.80
N ASP A 118 15.78 4.41 6.67
CA ASP A 118 15.54 3.84 7.99
C ASP A 118 14.62 4.77 8.78
N CYS A 119 13.52 4.21 9.28
CA CYS A 119 12.58 4.95 10.12
C CYS A 119 11.98 4.02 11.17
N VAL A 120 11.54 4.59 12.28
CA VAL A 120 10.71 3.90 13.26
C VAL A 120 9.49 4.78 13.50
N GLY A 121 8.30 4.22 13.29
CA GLY A 121 7.02 4.91 13.40
C GLY A 121 6.07 4.22 14.38
N ILE A 122 4.89 4.82 14.57
CA ILE A 122 3.81 4.26 15.40
C ILE A 122 3.38 2.86 14.92
N CYS A 123 3.55 2.60 13.61
CA CYS A 123 3.21 1.34 12.95
C CYS A 123 4.35 0.30 13.02
N PHE A 124 5.41 0.58 13.79
CA PHE A 124 6.65 -0.22 13.87
C PHE A 124 7.23 -0.67 12.51
N PRO A 125 7.25 0.17 11.46
CA PRO A 125 7.92 -0.20 10.23
C PRO A 125 9.42 -0.32 10.49
N THR A 126 10.05 -1.20 9.72
CA THR A 126 11.52 -1.30 9.66
C THR A 126 12.10 -0.27 8.69
N LEU A 127 11.31 0.11 7.67
CA LEU A 127 11.71 1.00 6.60
C LEU A 127 10.59 1.97 6.21
N CYS A 128 10.95 3.19 5.80
CA CYS A 128 10.01 4.12 5.19
C CYS A 128 10.39 4.40 3.74
N ILE A 129 9.39 4.53 2.88
CA ILE A 129 9.57 5.03 1.52
C ILE A 129 8.97 6.43 1.43
N SER A 130 9.73 7.37 0.87
CA SER A 130 9.22 8.69 0.51
C SER A 130 9.21 8.88 -1.01
N GLY A 131 8.21 9.59 -1.51
CA GLY A 131 7.98 9.77 -2.95
C GLY A 131 7.67 8.44 -3.64
N GLY A 132 6.94 7.56 -2.94
CA GLY A 132 6.63 6.23 -3.42
C GLY A 132 5.64 6.25 -4.58
N THR A 133 5.75 5.27 -5.46
CA THR A 133 4.76 4.93 -6.48
C THR A 133 4.37 3.47 -6.31
N PHE A 134 3.09 3.18 -6.49
CA PHE A 134 2.57 1.82 -6.47
C PHE A 134 2.03 1.45 -7.85
N ASP A 135 2.55 0.37 -8.42
CA ASP A 135 2.07 -0.20 -9.68
C ASP A 135 1.41 -1.58 -9.42
N PRO A 136 0.07 -1.70 -9.49
CA PRO A 136 -0.65 -2.94 -9.25
C PRO A 136 -0.29 -4.09 -10.19
N ILE A 137 0.33 -3.79 -11.34
CA ILE A 137 0.77 -4.80 -12.32
C ILE A 137 2.29 -4.85 -12.47
N GLY A 138 3.02 -4.03 -11.70
CA GLY A 138 4.47 -3.87 -11.83
C GLY A 138 5.25 -5.07 -11.28
N CYS A 139 4.63 -5.84 -10.40
CA CYS A 139 5.12 -7.15 -10.03
C CYS A 139 4.60 -8.14 -11.06
N ASN A 140 5.50 -8.66 -11.90
CA ASN A 140 5.29 -10.04 -12.32
C ASN A 140 5.32 -10.83 -11.01
N PRO A 141 4.17 -11.34 -10.52
CA PRO A 141 4.04 -11.79 -9.15
C PRO A 141 5.26 -12.64 -8.80
N ALA A 142 5.95 -12.30 -7.70
CA ALA A 142 6.92 -13.23 -7.12
C ALA A 142 6.20 -14.57 -7.12
N SER A 143 6.76 -15.56 -7.83
CA SER A 143 6.07 -16.79 -8.19
C SER A 143 5.38 -17.34 -6.95
N GLY A 144 4.10 -16.99 -6.81
CA GLY A 144 3.26 -17.51 -5.74
C GLY A 144 3.31 -19.02 -5.89
N PRO A 145 3.01 -19.77 -4.82
CA PRO A 145 2.95 -21.21 -4.96
C PRO A 145 2.10 -21.56 -6.18
N GLU A 146 2.73 -22.19 -7.17
CA GLU A 146 2.04 -22.56 -8.40
C GLU A 146 1.25 -23.84 -8.14
N PHE A 147 0.04 -23.90 -8.68
CA PHE A 147 -0.83 -25.06 -8.52
C PHE A 147 -1.65 -25.28 -9.79
N ILE A 148 -2.39 -26.39 -9.81
CA ILE A 148 -3.41 -26.66 -10.81
C ILE A 148 -4.75 -26.64 -10.09
N ARG A 149 -5.66 -25.76 -10.51
CA ARG A 149 -7.02 -25.73 -9.97
C ARG A 149 -7.75 -27.02 -10.36
N GLY A 150 -8.20 -27.75 -9.36
CA GLY A 150 -8.74 -29.10 -9.47
C GLY A 150 -7.79 -30.18 -8.96
N ASP A 151 -6.49 -29.93 -8.79
CA ASP A 151 -5.51 -30.90 -8.28
C ASP A 151 -5.48 -30.91 -6.74
N CYS A 152 -6.55 -31.42 -6.13
CA CYS A 152 -6.75 -31.43 -4.69
C CYS A 152 -5.80 -32.35 -3.93
N ASN A 153 -5.37 -33.45 -4.57
CA ASN A 153 -4.45 -34.39 -3.95
C ASN A 153 -2.98 -34.03 -4.25
N ASN A 154 -2.74 -33.00 -5.06
CA ASN A 154 -1.43 -32.48 -5.44
C ASN A 154 -0.59 -33.59 -6.11
N ASP A 155 -1.11 -34.21 -7.16
CA ASP A 155 -0.44 -35.24 -7.96
C ASP A 155 -0.07 -34.80 -9.39
N MET A 156 -0.26 -33.51 -9.68
CA MET A 156 -0.07 -32.83 -10.98
C MET A 156 -1.07 -33.22 -12.06
N SER A 157 -2.19 -33.84 -11.72
CA SER A 157 -3.18 -34.28 -12.71
C SER A 157 -4.61 -34.15 -12.20
N PHE A 158 -5.38 -33.23 -12.78
CA PHE A 158 -6.83 -33.15 -12.51
C PHE A 158 -7.61 -34.39 -13.01
N ASN A 159 -8.13 -35.19 -12.08
CA ASN A 159 -8.90 -36.40 -12.35
C ASN A 159 -9.90 -36.73 -11.22
N VAL A 160 -10.51 -37.94 -11.27
CA VAL A 160 -11.52 -38.34 -10.28
C VAL A 160 -10.93 -38.56 -8.87
N ALA A 161 -9.64 -38.84 -8.76
CA ALA A 161 -8.95 -39.01 -7.49
C ALA A 161 -8.97 -37.71 -6.67
N ASP A 162 -8.91 -36.55 -7.32
CA ASP A 162 -9.02 -35.25 -6.67
C ASP A 162 -10.38 -35.04 -6.02
N VAL A 163 -11.46 -35.40 -6.73
CA VAL A 163 -12.82 -35.32 -6.21
C VAL A 163 -12.98 -36.21 -4.99
N ILE A 164 -12.43 -37.43 -5.06
CA ILE A 164 -12.47 -38.37 -3.93
C ILE A 164 -11.67 -37.81 -2.75
N TYR A 165 -10.49 -37.25 -3.00
CA TYR A 165 -9.64 -36.65 -1.98
C TYR A 165 -10.38 -35.51 -1.28
N HIS A 166 -10.97 -34.58 -2.04
CA HIS A 166 -11.71 -33.44 -1.50
C HIS A 166 -12.94 -33.88 -0.70
N LEU A 167 -13.76 -34.79 -1.21
CA LEU A 167 -14.91 -35.30 -0.44
C LEU A 167 -14.49 -36.06 0.82
N THR A 168 -13.33 -36.72 0.79
CA THR A 168 -12.78 -37.44 1.95
C THR A 168 -12.30 -36.45 3.02
N SER A 169 -11.67 -35.34 2.63
CA SER A 169 -11.28 -34.28 3.57
C SER A 169 -12.51 -33.63 4.21
N LEU A 170 -13.56 -33.37 3.43
CA LEU A 170 -14.79 -32.72 3.90
C LEU A 170 -15.64 -33.60 4.83
N PHE A 171 -15.81 -34.88 4.50
CA PHE A 171 -16.86 -35.71 5.13
C PHE A 171 -16.36 -36.98 5.80
N ALA A 172 -15.11 -37.38 5.59
CA ALA A 172 -14.58 -38.66 6.09
C ALA A 172 -13.36 -38.52 7.00
N SER A 173 -13.15 -37.32 7.57
CA SER A 173 -11.98 -37.01 8.41
C SER A 173 -10.64 -37.34 7.73
N GLY A 174 -10.60 -37.19 6.40
CA GLY A 174 -9.37 -37.31 5.63
C GLY A 174 -8.39 -36.19 5.95
N PRO A 175 -7.14 -36.31 5.48
CA PRO A 175 -6.19 -35.20 5.55
C PRO A 175 -6.72 -33.97 4.78
N PRO A 176 -6.45 -32.75 5.24
CA PRO A 176 -6.79 -31.55 4.49
C PRO A 176 -6.04 -31.51 3.14
N PRO A 177 -6.58 -30.79 2.12
CA PRO A 177 -5.86 -30.51 0.89
C PRO A 177 -4.50 -29.83 1.16
N PRO A 178 -3.41 -30.21 0.45
CA PRO A 178 -2.13 -29.52 0.54
C PRO A 178 -2.18 -28.06 0.07
N CYS A 179 -3.16 -27.74 -0.77
CA CYS A 179 -3.44 -26.43 -1.35
C CYS A 179 -4.96 -26.32 -1.45
N ARG A 180 -5.61 -25.51 -0.58
CA ARG A 180 -7.07 -25.39 -0.60
C ARG A 180 -7.53 -24.59 -1.81
N ASP A 181 -6.70 -23.67 -2.30
CA ASP A 181 -6.98 -22.97 -3.57
C ASP A 181 -7.02 -23.89 -4.79
N ALA A 182 -6.35 -25.05 -4.73
CA ALA A 182 -6.50 -26.07 -5.75
C ALA A 182 -7.88 -26.75 -5.68
N CYS A 183 -8.52 -26.78 -4.51
CA CYS A 183 -9.85 -27.36 -4.33
C CYS A 183 -11.00 -26.36 -4.46
N ASP A 184 -10.76 -25.07 -4.30
CA ASP A 184 -11.75 -24.01 -4.55
C ASP A 184 -11.91 -23.78 -6.05
N MET A 185 -12.93 -24.37 -6.65
CA MET A 185 -13.18 -24.33 -8.10
C MET A 185 -13.85 -23.03 -8.53
N ASP A 186 -14.60 -22.38 -7.63
CA ASP A 186 -15.40 -21.20 -7.94
C ASP A 186 -14.85 -19.87 -7.39
N LEU A 187 -13.68 -19.92 -6.74
CA LEU A 187 -13.00 -18.78 -6.11
C LEU A 187 -13.84 -18.11 -5.01
N SER A 188 -14.68 -18.89 -4.33
CA SER A 188 -15.49 -18.37 -3.22
C SER A 188 -14.67 -18.11 -1.95
N GLY A 189 -13.44 -18.60 -1.87
CA GLY A 189 -12.58 -18.60 -0.69
C GLY A 189 -12.92 -19.70 0.31
N ASN A 190 -13.82 -20.61 -0.05
CA ASN A 190 -14.16 -21.80 0.72
C ASN A 190 -14.08 -23.02 -0.18
N ASP A 191 -13.44 -24.09 0.30
CA ASP A 191 -13.42 -25.41 -0.33
C ASP A 191 -14.58 -26.24 0.24
N ASP A 192 -15.69 -26.33 -0.49
CA ASP A 192 -16.90 -27.02 -0.06
C ASP A 192 -17.42 -28.06 -1.08
N ILE A 193 -18.61 -28.60 -0.84
CA ILE A 193 -19.18 -29.64 -1.71
C ILE A 193 -19.51 -29.10 -3.11
N GLY A 194 -19.78 -27.80 -3.24
CA GLY A 194 -20.00 -27.10 -4.50
C GLY A 194 -18.83 -27.27 -5.46
N ASP A 195 -17.60 -27.21 -4.95
CA ASP A 195 -16.40 -27.41 -5.76
C ASP A 195 -16.28 -28.84 -6.26
N SER A 196 -16.55 -29.82 -5.40
CA SER A 196 -16.56 -31.23 -5.79
C SER A 196 -17.57 -31.50 -6.91
N ILE A 197 -18.75 -30.87 -6.84
CA ILE A 197 -19.76 -30.94 -7.91
C ILE A 197 -19.22 -30.31 -9.19
N GLN A 198 -18.53 -29.17 -9.08
CA GLN A 198 -17.95 -28.47 -10.23
C GLN A 198 -16.85 -29.29 -10.91
N MET A 199 -15.97 -29.93 -10.14
CA MET A 199 -14.96 -30.87 -10.66
C MET A 199 -15.61 -31.99 -11.48
N LEU A 200 -16.67 -32.62 -10.96
CA LEU A 200 -17.39 -33.67 -11.67
C LEU A 200 -18.05 -33.16 -12.96
N ASN A 201 -18.57 -31.93 -12.96
CA ASN A 201 -19.13 -31.30 -14.16
C ASN A 201 -18.05 -31.06 -15.23
N VAL A 202 -16.86 -30.61 -14.84
CA VAL A 202 -15.73 -30.46 -15.77
C VAL A 202 -15.31 -31.82 -16.33
N LEU A 203 -15.16 -32.83 -15.47
CA LEU A 203 -14.70 -34.18 -15.86
C LEU A 203 -15.69 -34.92 -16.77
N PHE A 204 -16.99 -34.83 -16.50
CA PHE A 204 -18.00 -35.71 -17.14
C PHE A 204 -19.04 -34.98 -17.99
N GLN A 205 -19.21 -33.67 -17.84
CA GLN A 205 -20.22 -32.90 -18.58
C GLN A 205 -19.62 -31.89 -19.55
N ALA A 206 -18.29 -31.89 -19.71
CA ALA A 206 -17.57 -30.92 -20.54
C ALA A 206 -17.94 -29.47 -20.19
N ALA A 207 -18.18 -29.21 -18.91
CA ALA A 207 -18.36 -27.85 -18.41
C ALA A 207 -17.09 -27.02 -18.68
N PRO A 208 -17.21 -25.68 -18.80
CA PRO A 208 -16.04 -24.81 -18.86
C PRO A 208 -15.09 -25.11 -17.69
N GLY A 209 -13.78 -25.11 -17.98
CA GLY A 209 -12.78 -25.22 -16.92
C GLY A 209 -12.90 -24.07 -15.92
N PRO A 210 -12.44 -24.28 -14.68
CA PRO A 210 -12.50 -23.25 -13.66
C PRO A 210 -11.52 -22.09 -13.99
N PRO A 211 -11.56 -20.98 -13.23
CA PRO A 211 -10.60 -19.90 -13.40
C PRO A 211 -9.14 -20.38 -13.28
N ALA A 212 -8.21 -19.61 -13.85
CA ALA A 212 -6.79 -19.92 -13.75
C ALA A 212 -6.33 -20.16 -12.29
N PRO A 213 -5.32 -21.02 -12.05
CA PRO A 213 -4.55 -21.80 -13.04
C PRO A 213 -5.22 -23.13 -13.41
N PHE A 214 -5.60 -23.32 -14.68
CA PHE A 214 -6.17 -24.58 -15.21
C PHE A 214 -6.02 -24.63 -16.74
N PRO A 215 -5.70 -25.77 -17.37
CA PRO A 215 -5.38 -27.08 -16.78
C PRO A 215 -3.90 -27.23 -16.38
N ASP A 216 -3.09 -26.25 -16.74
CA ASP A 216 -1.66 -26.27 -16.49
C ASP A 216 -1.32 -25.57 -15.18
N CYS A 217 -0.16 -25.90 -14.62
CA CYS A 217 0.41 -25.20 -13.47
C CYS A 217 0.53 -23.70 -13.75
N GLY A 218 0.26 -22.91 -12.72
CA GLY A 218 0.54 -21.50 -12.75
C GLY A 218 0.20 -20.80 -11.45
N PRO A 219 0.43 -19.48 -11.38
CA PRO A 219 0.06 -18.69 -10.22
C PRO A 219 -1.46 -18.54 -10.12
N ALA A 220 -1.93 -18.18 -8.93
CA ALA A 220 -3.31 -17.74 -8.74
C ALA A 220 -3.68 -16.56 -9.66
N ALA A 221 -4.96 -16.44 -9.97
CA ALA A 221 -5.47 -15.34 -10.79
C ALA A 221 -5.14 -13.97 -10.13
N PRO A 222 -4.70 -12.96 -10.92
CA PRO A 222 -4.41 -11.64 -10.38
C PRO A 222 -5.59 -11.03 -9.64
N GLY A 223 -5.35 -10.51 -8.43
CA GLY A 223 -6.38 -9.89 -7.58
C GLY A 223 -7.27 -10.89 -6.81
N GLY A 224 -6.93 -12.18 -6.83
CA GLY A 224 -7.51 -13.19 -5.95
C GLY A 224 -6.92 -13.18 -4.54
N PRO A 225 -7.46 -13.99 -3.61
CA PRO A 225 -6.88 -14.19 -2.27
C PRO A 225 -5.43 -14.65 -2.34
N VAL A 226 -4.63 -14.34 -1.31
CA VAL A 226 -3.26 -14.89 -1.18
C VAL A 226 -3.36 -16.41 -1.04
N PRO A 227 -2.67 -17.18 -1.88
CA PRO A 227 -2.84 -18.62 -1.85
C PRO A 227 -2.35 -19.26 -0.55
N ASP A 228 -3.08 -20.24 -0.04
CA ASP A 228 -2.75 -20.99 1.18
C ASP A 228 -1.90 -22.25 0.93
N CYS A 229 -1.41 -22.41 -0.31
CA CYS A 229 -0.71 -23.59 -0.78
C CYS A 229 0.64 -23.75 -0.08
N GLN A 230 0.66 -24.62 0.93
CA GLN A 230 1.82 -24.87 1.81
C GLN A 230 2.92 -25.69 1.11
N ASN A 231 2.60 -26.34 0.00
CA ASN A 231 3.54 -27.17 -0.76
C ASN A 231 3.13 -27.27 -2.26
N PRO A 232 3.32 -26.22 -3.06
CA PRO A 232 3.11 -26.30 -4.52
C PRO A 232 4.06 -27.34 -5.13
N ILE A 233 3.54 -28.34 -5.85
CA ILE A 233 4.38 -29.34 -6.56
C ILE A 233 4.69 -28.89 -8.00
N CYS A 234 4.07 -27.80 -8.45
CA CYS A 234 4.42 -27.20 -9.73
C CYS A 234 5.93 -26.86 -9.77
N PRO A 235 6.63 -27.29 -10.85
CA PRO A 235 8.10 -27.33 -10.94
C PRO A 235 8.79 -25.97 -11.03
#